data_AF-A0A7T0P9S8-F1
#
_entry.id   AF-A0A7T0P9S8-F1
#
_cell.length_a   1.000
_cell.length_b   1.000
_cell.length_c   1.000
_cell.angle_alpha   90.00
_cell.angle_beta   90.00
_cell.angle_gamma   90.00
#
_symmetry.space_group_name_H-M   'P 1'
#
loop_
_entity.id
_entity.type
_entity.pdbx_description
1 polymer ?
#
loop_
_entity_poly.entity_id
_entity_poly.type
_entity_poly.pdbx_seq_one_letter_code
_entity_poly.pdbx_strand_id
1 'polypeptide(L)'
;MMENTKKLIQALGDDEFLDLMVWMSTTEKQRRATLQAVEEAQAQVVKDLQDAGKLPLPDALTDMGQVPDDVEDVPQWTNPGTDHSAMYREGDIVAYKGRVVRSTHKGLNSWEPGTLNFDGRIWEDITPPGGPGHGAVVEDDDAAEDWEDEDWEDPSGEGQGGGGEDSSETATDEGDGEPAAPDEVAADETPAQDDTEDPGEEGELDAGDEPAPFKQPTGAHDAYPKGARVSYKDGVYESVIPANVYAPDVYPAGWKQA
;
A
#
# COMPACT_ATOMS: atom_id res chain seq x y z
N MET A 1 -19.45 -3.09 8.52
CA MET A 1 -18.47 -2.01 8.83
C MET A 1 -18.85 -0.72 8.10
N MET A 2 -18.92 -0.74 6.76
CA MET A 2 -19.27 0.45 5.95
C MET A 2 -20.62 1.10 6.32
N GLU A 3 -21.67 0.31 6.57
CA GLU A 3 -22.97 0.83 7.03
C GLU A 3 -22.87 1.66 8.31
N ASN A 4 -22.00 1.23 9.24
CA ASN A 4 -21.84 1.91 10.52
C ASN A 4 -21.09 3.23 10.35
N THR A 5 -20.02 3.22 9.54
CA THR A 5 -19.29 4.42 9.15
C THR A 5 -20.20 5.45 8.48
N LYS A 6 -21.08 5.00 7.56
CA LYS A 6 -22.06 5.89 6.93
C LYS A 6 -23.01 6.53 7.95
N LYS A 7 -23.50 5.75 8.92
CA LYS A 7 -24.37 6.27 9.99
C LYS A 7 -23.65 7.28 10.88
N LEU A 8 -22.36 7.07 11.18
CA LEU A 8 -21.56 8.02 11.95
C LEU A 8 -21.38 9.34 11.20
N ILE A 9 -21.06 9.28 9.90
CA ILE A 9 -20.93 10.47 9.06
C ILE A 9 -22.27 11.21 8.93
N GLN A 10 -23.39 10.48 8.79
CA GLN A 10 -24.73 11.05 8.74
C GLN A 10 -25.19 11.71 10.05
N ALA A 11 -24.54 11.40 11.17
CA ALA A 11 -24.87 11.97 12.48
C ALA A 11 -24.09 13.26 12.78
N LEU A 12 -23.11 13.62 11.96
CA LEU A 12 -22.34 14.86 12.11
C LEU A 12 -23.21 16.08 11.80
N GLY A 13 -23.00 17.16 12.55
CA GLY A 13 -23.50 18.48 12.18
C GLY A 13 -22.80 19.01 10.92
N ASP A 14 -23.36 20.06 10.31
CA ASP A 14 -22.84 20.62 9.05
C ASP A 14 -21.37 21.08 9.17
N ASP A 15 -21.00 21.73 10.29
CA ASP A 15 -19.63 22.20 10.53
C ASP A 15 -18.65 21.03 10.74
N GLU A 16 -19.03 20.03 11.54
CA GLU A 16 -18.21 18.82 11.77
C GLU A 16 -18.04 18.01 10.48
N PHE A 17 -19.06 17.99 9.63
CA PHE A 17 -18.99 17.36 8.33
C PHE A 17 -18.05 18.10 7.38
N LEU A 18 -18.04 19.45 7.40
CA LEU A 18 -17.10 20.26 6.64
C LEU A 18 -15.65 20.04 7.12
N ASP A 19 -15.42 20.02 8.43
CA ASP A 19 -14.09 19.75 9.00
C ASP A 19 -13.59 18.35 8.62
N LEU A 20 -14.45 17.34 8.71
CA LEU A 20 -14.13 15.98 8.27
C LEU A 20 -13.76 15.97 6.77
N MET A 21 -14.50 16.68 5.93
CA MET A 21 -14.24 16.78 4.49
C MET A 21 -12.90 17.45 4.19
N VAL A 22 -12.55 18.52 4.91
CA VAL A 22 -11.25 19.20 4.80
C VAL A 22 -10.14 18.23 5.20
N TRP A 23 -10.23 17.64 6.39
CA TRP A 23 -9.23 16.69 6.88
C TRP A 23 -9.03 15.49 5.95
N MET A 24 -10.12 14.92 5.42
CA MET A 24 -10.06 13.80 4.46
C MET A 24 -9.33 14.20 3.17
N SER A 25 -9.55 15.43 2.70
CA SER A 25 -9.05 15.92 1.40
C SER A 25 -7.62 16.44 1.46
N THR A 26 -7.17 16.90 2.64
CA THR A 26 -5.82 17.41 2.87
C THR A 26 -4.98 16.40 3.63
N THR A 27 -5.13 16.34 4.94
CA THR A 27 -4.29 15.58 5.88
C THR A 27 -4.30 14.09 5.59
N GLU A 28 -5.48 13.47 5.54
CA GLU A 28 -5.58 12.01 5.33
C GLU A 28 -5.14 11.61 3.93
N LYS A 29 -5.49 12.41 2.91
CA LYS A 29 -5.05 12.17 1.54
C LYS A 29 -3.53 12.23 1.41
N GLN A 30 -2.91 13.26 1.98
CA GLN A 30 -1.45 13.39 1.98
C GLN A 30 -0.80 12.26 2.78
N ARG A 31 -1.33 11.93 3.97
CA ARG A 31 -0.84 10.81 4.79
C ARG A 31 -0.83 9.51 3.99
N ARG A 32 -1.91 9.19 3.25
CA ARG A 32 -1.98 8.00 2.39
C ARG A 32 -0.98 8.04 1.23
N ALA A 33 -0.83 9.21 0.58
CA ALA A 33 0.10 9.37 -0.52
C ALA A 33 1.56 9.17 -0.08
N THR A 34 1.92 9.68 1.10
CA THR A 34 3.27 9.48 1.67
C THR A 34 3.45 8.10 2.27
N LEU A 35 2.39 7.49 2.82
CA LEU A 35 2.45 6.18 3.47
C LEU A 35 2.94 5.10 2.50
N GLN A 36 2.39 5.05 1.28
CA GLN A 36 2.79 4.03 0.30
C GLN A 36 4.29 4.13 -0.03
N ALA A 37 4.79 5.34 -0.31
CA ALA A 37 6.21 5.53 -0.61
C ALA A 37 7.12 5.19 0.58
N VAL A 38 6.65 5.43 1.82
CA VAL A 38 7.37 5.07 3.04
C VAL A 38 7.37 3.55 3.26
N GLU A 39 6.23 2.87 3.07
CA GLU A 39 6.12 1.42 3.19
C GLU A 39 6.99 0.70 2.14
N GLU A 40 7.04 1.21 0.91
CA GLU A 40 7.92 0.71 -0.15
C GLU A 40 9.40 0.93 0.21
N ALA A 41 9.76 2.11 0.73
CA ALA A 41 11.12 2.37 1.19
C ALA A 41 11.52 1.47 2.38
N GLN A 42 10.59 1.23 3.31
CA GLN A 42 10.79 0.30 4.43
C GLN A 42 10.98 -1.13 3.94
N ALA A 43 10.13 -1.60 3.04
CA ALA A 43 10.25 -2.92 2.44
C ALA A 43 11.58 -3.10 1.70
N GLN A 44 12.06 -2.06 1.00
CA GLN A 44 13.36 -2.09 0.35
C GLN A 44 14.51 -2.19 1.35
N VAL A 45 14.47 -1.46 2.46
CA VAL A 45 15.49 -1.58 3.52
C VAL A 45 15.48 -2.98 4.14
N VAL A 46 14.30 -3.53 4.43
CA VAL A 46 14.18 -4.89 4.99
C VAL A 46 14.76 -5.92 4.02
N LYS A 47 14.40 -5.78 2.74
CA LYS A 47 14.89 -6.62 1.65
C LYS A 47 16.41 -6.58 1.57
N ASP A 48 17.01 -5.40 1.52
CA ASP A 48 18.47 -5.22 1.44
C ASP A 48 19.18 -5.86 2.65
N LEU A 49 18.59 -5.78 3.84
CA LEU A 49 19.15 -6.35 5.06
C LEU A 49 19.06 -7.88 5.08
N GLN A 50 17.94 -8.45 4.66
CA GLN A 50 17.75 -9.89 4.53
C GLN A 50 18.65 -10.47 3.42
N ASP A 51 18.76 -9.79 2.27
CA ASP A 51 19.63 -10.21 1.16
C ASP A 51 21.12 -10.13 1.56
N ALA A 52 21.48 -9.19 2.44
CA ALA A 52 22.80 -9.12 3.06
C ALA A 52 23.02 -10.14 4.19
N GLY A 53 22.03 -10.99 4.50
CA GLY A 53 22.07 -11.98 5.59
C GLY A 53 22.08 -11.37 6.99
N LYS A 54 21.72 -10.08 7.12
CA LYS A 54 21.67 -9.36 8.41
C LYS A 54 20.33 -9.52 9.11
N LEU A 55 19.30 -9.94 8.39
CA LEU A 55 17.99 -10.31 8.92
C LEU A 55 17.61 -11.70 8.39
N PRO A 56 16.86 -12.50 9.17
CA PRO A 56 16.34 -13.77 8.69
C PRO A 56 15.31 -13.54 7.58
N LEU A 57 15.25 -14.45 6.61
CA LEU A 57 14.15 -14.49 5.65
C LEU A 57 12.92 -15.15 6.30
N PRO A 58 11.70 -14.73 5.91
CA PRO A 58 10.50 -15.47 6.28
C PRO A 58 10.57 -16.89 5.69
N ASP A 59 9.90 -17.83 6.36
CA ASP A 59 9.74 -19.20 5.85
C ASP A 59 8.71 -19.18 4.71
N ALA A 60 9.23 -18.92 3.50
CA ALA A 60 8.47 -18.78 2.27
C ALA A 60 9.32 -19.18 1.06
N LEU A 61 8.66 -19.63 0.01
CA LEU A 61 9.31 -19.80 -1.29
C LEU A 61 9.41 -18.43 -1.98
N THR A 62 10.61 -18.10 -2.45
CA THR A 62 10.94 -16.81 -3.09
C THR A 62 11.10 -16.92 -4.61
N ASP A 63 11.02 -18.13 -5.17
CA ASP A 63 11.17 -18.37 -6.60
C ASP A 63 9.80 -18.34 -7.30
N MET A 64 9.58 -17.31 -8.12
CA MET A 64 8.34 -17.12 -8.88
C MET A 64 8.15 -18.12 -10.03
N GLY A 65 9.18 -18.87 -10.41
CA GLY A 65 9.15 -19.80 -11.55
C GLY A 65 8.70 -21.22 -11.21
N GLN A 66 8.60 -21.57 -9.93
CA GLN A 66 8.35 -22.93 -9.48
C GLN A 66 7.23 -22.93 -8.44
N VAL A 67 5.98 -22.93 -8.89
CA VAL A 67 4.86 -23.28 -8.01
C VAL A 67 4.94 -24.79 -7.81
N PRO A 68 5.16 -25.29 -6.57
CA PRO A 68 5.20 -26.73 -6.35
C PRO A 68 3.86 -27.36 -6.70
N ASP A 69 3.90 -28.55 -7.32
CA ASP A 69 2.70 -29.32 -7.66
C ASP A 69 1.95 -29.76 -6.38
N ASP A 70 2.70 -30.02 -5.30
CA ASP A 70 2.19 -30.44 -4.00
C ASP A 70 2.27 -29.30 -2.96
N VAL A 71 1.14 -29.05 -2.29
CA VAL A 71 1.01 -28.04 -1.23
C VAL A 71 1.94 -28.32 -0.04
N GLU A 72 2.28 -29.59 0.20
CA GLU A 72 3.14 -30.02 1.33
C GLU A 72 4.59 -29.54 1.21
N ASP A 73 5.04 -29.23 0.00
CA ASP A 73 6.39 -28.69 -0.26
C ASP A 73 6.47 -27.17 -0.06
N VAL A 74 5.33 -26.52 0.17
CA VAL A 74 5.23 -25.06 0.37
C VAL A 74 5.22 -24.74 1.87
N PRO A 75 6.11 -23.84 2.36
CA PRO A 75 6.11 -23.41 3.74
C PRO A 75 4.74 -22.87 4.20
N GLN A 76 4.32 -23.28 5.40
CA GLN A 76 3.02 -22.88 5.95
C GLN A 76 3.07 -21.41 6.41
N TRP A 77 2.08 -20.62 5.96
CA TRP A 77 1.94 -19.24 6.41
C TRP A 77 1.89 -19.16 7.94
N THR A 78 2.69 -18.24 8.48
CA THR A 78 2.77 -17.93 9.90
C THR A 78 2.47 -16.45 10.08
N ASN A 79 1.72 -16.09 11.13
CA ASN A 79 1.43 -14.69 11.42
C ASN A 79 2.70 -13.96 11.89
N PRO A 80 3.22 -12.98 11.14
CA PRO A 80 4.44 -12.26 11.51
C PRO A 80 4.20 -11.18 12.59
N GLY A 81 2.94 -10.88 12.91
CA GLY A 81 2.58 -9.82 13.84
C GLY A 81 3.14 -8.47 13.39
N THR A 82 3.91 -7.83 14.27
CA THR A 82 4.57 -6.54 14.00
C THR A 82 6.05 -6.68 13.67
N ASP A 83 6.56 -7.92 13.60
CA ASP A 83 7.94 -8.19 13.22
C ASP A 83 8.10 -8.11 11.70
N HIS A 84 8.60 -6.96 11.25
CA HIS A 84 8.81 -6.68 9.83
C HIS A 84 9.84 -7.62 9.20
N SER A 85 10.74 -8.23 9.97
CA SER A 85 11.70 -9.21 9.45
C SER A 85 11.07 -10.57 9.11
N ALA A 86 9.92 -10.87 9.72
CA ALA A 86 9.15 -12.08 9.46
C ALA A 86 8.01 -11.86 8.44
N MET A 87 7.75 -10.62 8.01
CA MET A 87 6.73 -10.31 7.02
C MET A 87 7.15 -10.74 5.62
N TYR A 88 6.16 -11.04 4.78
CA TYR A 88 6.35 -11.59 3.45
C TYR A 88 6.56 -10.49 2.40
N ARG A 89 7.46 -10.71 1.44
CA ARG A 89 7.75 -9.79 0.34
C ARG A 89 6.71 -9.94 -0.78
N GLU A 90 6.73 -9.01 -1.74
CA GLU A 90 6.05 -9.22 -3.01
C GLU A 90 6.64 -10.46 -3.71
N GLY A 91 5.79 -11.41 -4.09
CA GLY A 91 6.17 -12.64 -4.76
C GLY A 91 6.42 -13.84 -3.84
N ASP A 92 6.49 -13.65 -2.52
CA ASP A 92 6.65 -14.77 -1.58
C ASP A 92 5.44 -15.71 -1.65
N ILE A 93 5.72 -17.01 -1.66
CA ILE A 93 4.72 -18.08 -1.79
C ILE A 93 4.68 -18.90 -0.49
N VAL A 94 3.46 -19.13 0.01
CA VAL A 94 3.18 -19.89 1.23
C VAL A 94 1.95 -20.78 1.08
N ALA A 95 1.86 -21.83 1.87
CA ALA A 95 0.67 -22.66 2.02
C ALA A 95 -0.27 -22.03 3.04
N TYR A 96 -1.56 -21.98 2.74
CA TYR A 96 -2.59 -21.50 3.66
C TYR A 96 -3.92 -22.25 3.46
N LYS A 97 -4.34 -22.99 4.50
CA LYS A 97 -5.62 -23.74 4.51
C LYS A 97 -5.83 -24.62 3.26
N GLY A 98 -4.77 -25.31 2.85
CA GLY A 98 -4.78 -26.21 1.69
C GLY A 98 -4.61 -25.51 0.33
N ARG A 99 -4.39 -24.20 0.29
CA ARG A 99 -4.09 -23.43 -0.93
C ARG A 99 -2.62 -23.04 -0.97
N VAL A 100 -2.10 -22.83 -2.16
CA VAL A 100 -0.82 -22.16 -2.41
C VAL A 100 -1.12 -20.72 -2.78
N VAL A 101 -0.59 -19.76 -2.01
CA VAL A 101 -0.89 -18.35 -2.20
C VAL A 101 0.40 -17.53 -2.37
N ARG A 102 0.32 -16.52 -3.23
CA ARG A 102 1.40 -15.58 -3.50
C ARG A 102 1.08 -14.21 -2.91
N SER A 103 2.03 -13.62 -2.22
CA SER A 103 1.94 -12.24 -1.74
C SER A 103 2.05 -11.27 -2.92
N THR A 104 1.09 -10.37 -3.08
CA THR A 104 1.05 -9.34 -4.14
C THR A 104 1.22 -7.92 -3.61
N HIS A 105 1.36 -7.80 -2.29
CA HIS A 105 1.50 -6.51 -1.61
C HIS A 105 2.83 -5.84 -1.97
N LYS A 106 2.81 -4.53 -2.28
CA LYS A 106 4.00 -3.77 -2.71
C LYS A 106 5.02 -3.52 -1.59
N GLY A 107 4.53 -3.37 -0.37
CA GLY A 107 5.36 -3.36 0.84
C GLY A 107 5.47 -4.75 1.47
N LEU A 108 5.95 -4.82 2.71
CA LEU A 108 5.90 -6.04 3.50
C LEU A 108 4.45 -6.44 3.84
N ASN A 109 4.16 -7.73 3.68
CA ASN A 109 2.84 -8.29 3.88
C ASN A 109 2.78 -9.03 5.22
N SER A 110 2.00 -8.49 6.15
CA SER A 110 1.66 -9.11 7.44
C SER A 110 0.25 -9.68 7.51
N TRP A 111 -0.54 -9.48 6.46
CA TRP A 111 -1.97 -9.75 6.47
C TRP A 111 -2.21 -11.25 6.34
N GLU A 112 -3.25 -11.75 7.01
CA GLU A 112 -3.65 -13.15 6.87
C GLU A 112 -4.20 -13.42 5.46
N PRO A 113 -3.74 -14.49 4.77
CA PRO A 113 -4.32 -14.89 3.49
C PRO A 113 -5.82 -15.12 3.58
N GLY A 114 -6.54 -14.73 2.52
CA GLY A 114 -8.00 -14.83 2.47
C GLY A 114 -8.78 -13.66 3.07
N THR A 115 -8.12 -12.69 3.72
CA THR A 115 -8.77 -11.45 4.22
C THR A 115 -9.55 -10.70 3.14
N LEU A 116 -9.04 -10.73 1.89
CA LEU A 116 -9.68 -10.16 0.71
C LEU A 116 -10.10 -11.23 -0.31
N ASN A 117 -10.50 -12.42 0.16
CA ASN A 117 -10.96 -13.53 -0.69
C ASN A 117 -9.98 -13.92 -1.82
N PHE A 118 -8.68 -13.72 -1.61
CA PHE A 118 -7.62 -14.00 -2.59
C PHE A 118 -7.77 -13.23 -3.92
N ASP A 119 -8.36 -12.03 -3.88
CA ASP A 119 -8.58 -11.17 -5.06
C ASP A 119 -7.31 -10.56 -5.67
N GLY A 120 -6.12 -10.98 -5.21
CA GLY A 120 -4.84 -10.51 -5.70
C GLY A 120 -4.42 -9.13 -5.20
N ARG A 121 -5.17 -8.49 -4.28
CA ARG A 121 -4.73 -7.20 -3.69
C ARG A 121 -3.66 -7.34 -2.61
N ILE A 122 -3.65 -8.46 -1.90
CA ILE A 122 -2.71 -8.76 -0.81
C ILE A 122 -2.14 -10.16 -0.97
N TRP A 123 -3.04 -11.12 -1.21
CA TRP A 123 -2.71 -12.51 -1.54
C TRP A 123 -3.48 -12.92 -2.79
N GLU A 124 -2.80 -13.66 -3.66
CA GLU A 124 -3.36 -14.27 -4.87
C GLU A 124 -3.32 -15.79 -4.70
N ASP A 125 -4.41 -16.47 -5.03
CA ASP A 125 -4.45 -17.93 -5.07
C ASP A 125 -3.80 -18.42 -6.37
N ILE A 126 -2.72 -19.18 -6.22
CA ILE A 126 -1.96 -19.78 -7.31
C ILE A 126 -1.98 -21.31 -7.26
N THR A 127 -2.90 -21.89 -6.49
CA THR A 127 -3.05 -23.34 -6.36
C THR A 127 -3.29 -23.95 -7.74
N PRO A 128 -2.47 -24.92 -8.18
CA PRO A 128 -2.65 -25.58 -9.47
C PRO A 128 -4.08 -26.14 -9.65
N PRO A 129 -4.64 -26.07 -10.87
CA PRO A 129 -5.95 -26.65 -11.15
C PRO A 129 -5.95 -28.15 -10.85
N GLY A 130 -6.97 -28.63 -10.12
CA GLY A 130 -7.04 -30.01 -9.62
C GLY A 130 -6.28 -30.27 -8.31
N GLY A 131 -5.54 -29.29 -7.79
CA GLY A 131 -4.89 -29.37 -6.48
C GLY A 131 -5.89 -29.32 -5.30
N PRO A 132 -5.49 -29.79 -4.10
CA PRO A 132 -6.32 -29.69 -2.90
C PRO A 132 -6.79 -28.25 -2.68
N GLY A 133 -8.07 -28.04 -2.35
CA GLY A 133 -8.60 -26.70 -2.04
C GLY A 133 -8.85 -25.77 -3.25
N HIS A 134 -8.31 -26.07 -4.44
CA HIS A 134 -8.77 -25.44 -5.68
C HIS A 134 -10.22 -25.91 -5.92
N GLY A 135 -11.15 -24.96 -6.07
CA GLY A 135 -12.57 -25.29 -6.22
C GLY A 135 -12.74 -26.32 -7.33
N ALA A 136 -13.52 -27.38 -7.07
CA ALA A 136 -13.75 -28.43 -8.06
C ALA A 136 -14.22 -27.79 -9.36
N VAL A 137 -13.34 -27.75 -10.36
CA VAL A 137 -13.76 -27.59 -11.73
C VAL A 137 -14.51 -28.88 -11.99
N VAL A 138 -15.83 -28.81 -11.98
CA VAL A 138 -16.65 -29.77 -12.69
C VAL A 138 -16.19 -29.66 -14.13
N GLU A 139 -15.26 -30.52 -14.52
CA GLU A 139 -15.08 -30.87 -15.91
C GLU A 139 -16.43 -31.45 -16.33
N ASP A 140 -17.24 -30.65 -17.02
CA ASP A 140 -18.41 -31.12 -17.75
C ASP A 140 -17.91 -32.04 -18.88
N ASP A 141 -17.49 -33.24 -18.51
CA ASP A 141 -17.50 -34.42 -19.37
C ASP A 141 -18.96 -34.77 -19.61
N ASP A 142 -19.61 -34.14 -20.59
CA ASP A 142 -20.68 -34.73 -21.42
C ASP A 142 -21.31 -33.65 -22.31
N ALA A 143 -20.80 -33.51 -23.54
CA ALA A 143 -21.61 -33.51 -24.76
C ALA A 143 -20.70 -33.30 -25.98
N ALA A 144 -20.23 -34.41 -26.55
CA ALA A 144 -20.03 -34.47 -27.98
C ALA A 144 -21.42 -34.37 -28.63
N GLU A 145 -21.93 -33.16 -28.82
CA GLU A 145 -23.02 -32.91 -29.75
C GLU A 145 -22.42 -32.84 -31.16
N ASP A 146 -22.67 -33.94 -31.85
CA ASP A 146 -22.74 -34.12 -33.29
C ASP A 146 -23.33 -32.87 -33.99
N TRP A 147 -22.46 -32.00 -34.51
CA TRP A 147 -22.89 -30.98 -35.46
C TRP A 147 -22.84 -31.61 -36.85
N GLU A 148 -23.99 -32.16 -37.24
CA GLU A 148 -24.28 -32.56 -38.61
C GLU A 148 -23.97 -31.39 -39.58
N ASP A 149 -23.40 -31.76 -40.72
CA ASP A 149 -23.07 -30.91 -41.85
C ASP A 149 -24.27 -30.04 -42.29
N GLU A 150 -24.22 -28.74 -42.00
CA GLU A 150 -25.03 -27.72 -42.68
C GLU A 150 -24.11 -26.68 -43.34
N ASP A 151 -23.68 -27.06 -44.54
CA ASP A 151 -23.65 -26.25 -45.77
C ASP A 151 -23.58 -24.72 -45.58
N TRP A 152 -22.36 -24.19 -45.47
CA TRP A 152 -22.12 -22.76 -45.69
C TRP A 152 -21.28 -22.58 -46.95
N GLU A 153 -21.97 -22.19 -48.03
CA GLU A 153 -21.34 -21.78 -49.29
C GLU A 153 -20.41 -20.58 -49.08
N ASP A 154 -19.16 -20.77 -49.49
CA ASP A 154 -18.19 -19.71 -49.75
C ASP A 154 -18.62 -18.91 -51.00
N PRO A 155 -18.65 -17.57 -50.91
CA PRO A 155 -18.08 -16.84 -52.02
C PRO A 155 -17.07 -15.78 -51.55
N SER A 156 -15.80 -16.09 -51.83
CA SER A 156 -14.85 -15.29 -52.62
C SER A 156 -14.91 -13.78 -52.35
N GLY A 157 -13.89 -13.16 -51.76
CA GLY A 157 -12.56 -13.03 -52.35
C GLY A 157 -12.45 -11.69 -53.09
N GLU A 158 -11.29 -11.04 -52.98
CA GLU A 158 -10.87 -9.78 -53.66
C GLU A 158 -11.38 -8.48 -53.00
N GLY A 159 -10.62 -7.42 -52.76
CA GLY A 159 -9.23 -7.06 -53.06
C GLY A 159 -8.95 -5.60 -52.60
N GLN A 160 -7.69 -5.31 -52.32
CA GLN A 160 -6.91 -4.05 -52.39
C GLN A 160 -7.55 -2.64 -52.34
N GLY A 161 -6.80 -1.74 -51.67
CA GLY A 161 -6.73 -0.28 -51.91
C GLY A 161 -7.22 0.52 -50.69
N GLY A 162 -6.47 1.40 -50.03
CA GLY A 162 -5.52 2.39 -50.54
C GLY A 162 -6.19 3.77 -50.47
N GLY A 163 -5.66 4.72 -49.70
CA GLY A 163 -6.09 6.12 -49.73
C GLY A 163 -5.88 6.85 -48.40
N GLY A 164 -4.88 7.72 -48.36
CA GLY A 164 -4.72 8.76 -47.34
C GLY A 164 -5.54 10.01 -47.71
N GLU A 165 -5.04 11.15 -47.24
CA GLU A 165 -5.43 12.55 -47.49
C GLU A 165 -6.82 13.00 -46.98
N ASP A 166 -7.06 14.24 -46.56
CA ASP A 166 -6.28 15.41 -46.14
C ASP A 166 -7.34 16.51 -45.84
N SER A 167 -7.15 17.27 -44.75
CA SER A 167 -7.74 18.61 -44.49
C SER A 167 -9.28 18.76 -44.52
N SER A 168 -9.94 19.81 -44.00
CA SER A 168 -9.57 21.22 -43.96
C SER A 168 -10.61 22.05 -43.16
N GLU A 169 -10.12 23.12 -42.50
CA GLU A 169 -10.79 24.43 -42.20
C GLU A 169 -11.96 24.48 -41.17
N THR A 170 -12.22 25.56 -40.42
CA THR A 170 -11.85 26.99 -40.51
C THR A 170 -11.72 27.64 -39.12
N ALA A 171 -10.89 28.68 -39.05
CA ALA A 171 -10.82 29.66 -37.98
C ALA A 171 -11.67 30.91 -38.31
N THR A 172 -12.16 31.60 -37.27
CA THR A 172 -12.38 33.07 -37.20
C THR A 172 -12.27 33.46 -35.72
N ASP A 173 -11.31 34.26 -35.23
CA ASP A 173 -11.08 35.71 -35.50
C ASP A 173 -12.22 36.55 -34.89
N GLU A 174 -12.08 37.56 -34.04
CA GLU A 174 -10.99 38.42 -33.54
C GLU A 174 -11.55 39.18 -32.29
N GLY A 175 -10.69 39.84 -31.48
CA GLY A 175 -11.16 40.99 -30.68
C GLY A 175 -10.43 41.30 -29.37
N ASP A 176 -9.28 41.96 -29.48
CA ASP A 176 -8.51 42.64 -28.43
C ASP A 176 -9.28 43.59 -27.49
N GLY A 177 -8.76 43.75 -26.28
CA GLY A 177 -9.11 44.85 -25.38
C GLY A 177 -8.51 44.78 -23.96
N GLU A 178 -7.20 45.02 -23.83
CA GLU A 178 -6.62 45.64 -22.61
C GLU A 178 -6.70 47.19 -22.80
N PRO A 179 -6.53 48.08 -21.79
CA PRO A 179 -6.10 47.82 -20.41
C PRO A 179 -6.78 48.67 -19.32
N ALA A 180 -6.59 48.29 -18.04
CA ALA A 180 -6.45 49.23 -16.92
C ALA A 180 -6.03 48.52 -15.62
N ALA A 181 -4.92 48.97 -15.04
CA ALA A 181 -4.57 48.76 -13.64
C ALA A 181 -5.57 49.45 -12.70
N PRO A 182 -5.64 49.03 -11.44
CA PRO A 182 -5.80 50.03 -10.38
C PRO A 182 -4.78 49.91 -9.23
N ASP A 183 -4.12 51.06 -9.02
CA ASP A 183 -3.83 51.76 -7.77
C ASP A 183 -3.63 50.99 -6.45
N GLU A 184 -2.49 51.32 -5.82
CA GLU A 184 -2.17 51.10 -4.42
C GLU A 184 -3.14 51.82 -3.48
N VAL A 185 -3.67 51.13 -2.46
CA VAL A 185 -4.16 51.78 -1.24
C VAL A 185 -3.79 50.98 0.01
N ALA A 186 -2.99 51.65 0.85
CA ALA A 186 -3.00 51.68 2.30
C ALA A 186 -2.83 50.37 3.12
N ALA A 187 -1.70 50.33 3.81
CA ALA A 187 -1.53 49.62 5.08
C ALA A 187 -2.55 50.13 6.13
N ASP A 188 -3.23 49.20 6.80
CA ASP A 188 -3.85 49.44 8.10
C ASP A 188 -3.80 48.15 8.92
N GLU A 189 -3.28 48.29 10.14
CA GLU A 189 -2.95 47.23 11.08
C GLU A 189 -4.22 46.56 11.62
N THR A 190 -4.26 45.22 11.63
CA THR A 190 -5.27 44.47 12.40
C THR A 190 -4.57 43.67 13.49
N PRO A 191 -5.02 43.77 14.76
CA PRO A 191 -4.33 43.22 15.91
C PRO A 191 -4.52 41.71 16.02
N ALA A 192 -3.43 41.01 16.35
CA ALA A 192 -3.46 39.61 16.75
C ALA A 192 -4.26 39.47 18.06
N GLN A 193 -5.37 38.72 18.00
CA GLN A 193 -5.96 38.09 19.17
C GLN A 193 -5.82 36.57 19.01
N ASP A 194 -4.84 36.11 19.79
CA ASP A 194 -4.60 34.79 20.33
C ASP A 194 -5.89 34.15 20.83
N ASP A 195 -6.30 33.04 20.22
CA ASP A 195 -7.17 32.00 20.79
C ASP A 195 -7.11 30.80 19.84
N THR A 196 -6.07 29.99 19.98
CA THR A 196 -6.01 28.63 19.43
C THR A 196 -5.86 27.68 20.59
N GLU A 197 -7.00 27.22 21.13
CA GLU A 197 -7.05 25.96 21.87
C GLU A 197 -7.08 24.84 20.83
N ASP A 198 -5.92 24.26 20.58
CA ASP A 198 -5.72 23.03 19.81
C ASP A 198 -5.92 21.81 20.71
N PRO A 199 -6.86 20.88 20.41
CA PRO A 199 -6.91 19.58 21.06
C PRO A 199 -6.33 18.50 20.12
N GLY A 200 -5.16 18.75 19.56
CA GLY A 200 -4.26 17.73 19.04
C GLY A 200 -3.23 17.39 20.10
N GLU A 201 -3.52 16.44 21.00
CA GLU A 201 -2.49 15.80 21.83
C GLU A 201 -1.64 14.89 20.93
N GLU A 202 -0.87 15.52 20.04
CA GLU A 202 0.38 14.99 19.56
C GLU A 202 1.22 14.68 20.79
N GLY A 203 1.65 13.43 20.93
CA GLY A 203 2.56 13.04 22.00
C GLY A 203 3.85 13.83 21.84
N GLU A 204 3.87 15.01 22.43
CA GLU A 204 5.06 15.78 22.74
C GLU A 204 5.92 14.82 23.54
N LEU A 205 6.96 14.29 22.88
CA LEU A 205 8.03 13.59 23.54
C LEU A 205 8.71 14.65 24.40
N ASP A 206 8.16 14.82 25.61
CA ASP A 206 8.64 15.69 26.66
C ASP A 206 10.16 15.63 26.67
N ALA A 207 10.78 16.76 26.38
CA ALA A 207 12.22 16.96 26.48
C ALA A 207 12.64 17.05 27.96
N GLY A 208 12.10 16.16 28.80
CA GLY A 208 12.43 15.98 30.21
C GLY A 208 13.41 14.83 30.40
N ASP A 209 14.71 15.15 30.31
CA ASP A 209 15.92 14.49 30.85
C ASP A 209 16.14 12.95 30.79
N GLU A 210 15.15 12.09 30.52
CA GLU A 210 15.33 10.64 30.32
C GLU A 210 14.47 10.12 29.14
N PRO A 211 15.08 9.45 28.14
CA PRO A 211 14.35 8.97 26.98
C PRO A 211 13.42 7.80 27.33
N ALA A 212 12.20 7.83 26.80
CA ALA A 212 11.20 6.79 27.00
C ALA A 212 11.74 5.39 26.60
N PRO A 213 11.30 4.32 27.28
CA PRO A 213 11.70 2.96 26.91
C PRO A 213 11.25 2.66 25.48
N PHE A 214 12.13 2.02 24.71
CA PHE A 214 11.83 1.57 23.36
C PHE A 214 10.59 0.67 23.40
N LYS A 215 9.61 1.04 22.59
CA LYS A 215 8.40 0.28 22.33
C LYS A 215 8.47 -0.18 20.90
N GLN A 216 8.32 -1.49 20.68
CA GLN A 216 8.31 -2.06 19.34
C GLN A 216 7.20 -1.41 18.51
N PRO A 217 7.54 -0.69 17.41
CA PRO A 217 6.52 -0.10 16.56
C PRO A 217 5.68 -1.18 15.89
N THR A 218 4.40 -0.87 15.70
CA THR A 218 3.40 -1.70 15.03
C THR A 218 3.27 -1.37 13.54
N GLY A 219 3.80 -0.22 13.11
CA GLY A 219 3.91 0.18 11.71
C GLY A 219 4.56 1.56 11.53
N ALA A 220 4.32 2.22 10.40
CA ALA A 220 4.94 3.51 10.09
C ALA A 220 4.44 4.69 10.96
N HIS A 221 3.24 4.58 11.54
CA HIS A 221 2.62 5.64 12.33
C HIS A 221 3.19 5.77 13.75
N ASP A 222 3.87 4.73 14.24
CA ASP A 222 4.55 4.70 15.54
C ASP A 222 6.05 4.38 15.40
N ALA A 223 6.60 4.49 14.19
CA ALA A 223 8.02 4.32 13.91
C ALA A 223 8.85 5.53 14.41
N TYR A 224 10.07 5.26 14.88
CA TYR A 224 10.94 6.31 15.41
C TYR A 224 11.55 7.15 14.28
N PRO A 225 11.34 8.47 14.24
CA PRO A 225 12.00 9.32 13.27
C PRO A 225 13.53 9.34 13.50
N LYS A 226 14.28 9.80 12.49
CA LYS A 226 15.72 10.00 12.64
C LYS A 226 15.98 11.05 13.73
N GLY A 227 16.90 10.77 14.65
CA GLY A 227 17.21 11.59 15.82
C GLY A 227 16.35 11.30 17.05
N ALA A 228 15.33 10.45 16.95
CA ALA A 228 14.56 10.03 18.12
C ALA A 228 15.44 9.26 19.11
N ARG A 229 15.27 9.52 20.41
CA ARG A 229 16.03 8.86 21.49
C ARG A 229 15.12 7.94 22.28
N VAL A 230 15.61 6.75 22.59
CA VAL A 230 14.91 5.73 23.40
C VAL A 230 15.86 5.14 24.42
N SER A 231 15.35 4.70 25.56
CA SER A 231 16.07 3.80 26.46
C SER A 231 15.81 2.35 26.06
N TYR A 232 16.85 1.53 25.95
CA TYR A 232 16.73 0.12 25.63
C TYR A 232 17.76 -0.66 26.42
N LYS A 233 17.30 -1.61 27.25
CA LYS A 233 18.14 -2.29 28.25
C LYS A 233 18.85 -1.26 29.14
N ASP A 234 20.17 -1.34 29.28
CA ASP A 234 20.99 -0.47 30.14
C ASP A 234 21.59 0.74 29.38
N GLY A 235 21.02 1.13 28.24
CA GLY A 235 21.58 2.19 27.38
C GLY A 235 20.54 3.08 26.72
N VAL A 236 21.01 4.26 26.29
CA VAL A 236 20.24 5.20 25.47
C VAL A 236 20.69 5.10 24.03
N TYR A 237 19.73 5.05 23.11
CA TYR A 237 19.99 4.92 21.68
C TYR A 237 19.27 6.03 20.91
N GLU A 238 19.98 6.63 19.96
CA GLU A 238 19.47 7.61 19.01
C GLU A 238 19.29 6.95 17.64
N SER A 239 18.10 7.08 17.05
CA SER A 239 17.82 6.54 15.72
C SER A 239 18.61 7.27 14.64
N VAL A 240 19.38 6.56 13.81
CA VAL A 240 20.16 7.18 12.71
C VAL A 240 19.49 7.08 11.35
N ILE A 241 18.40 6.31 11.25
CA ILE A 241 17.59 6.14 10.03
C ILE A 241 16.20 6.74 10.22
N PRO A 242 15.55 7.26 9.16
CA PRO A 242 14.15 7.66 9.22
C PRO A 242 13.24 6.44 9.40
N ALA A 243 12.11 6.62 10.09
CA ALA A 243 11.08 5.60 10.30
C ALA A 243 11.64 4.25 10.84
N ASN A 244 12.50 4.33 11.86
CA ASN A 244 13.14 3.19 12.49
C ASN A 244 12.15 2.40 13.35
N VAL A 245 11.96 1.12 13.00
CA VAL A 245 11.08 0.19 13.71
C VAL A 245 11.83 -0.93 14.42
N TYR A 246 13.17 -0.94 14.34
CA TYR A 246 13.97 -2.05 14.84
C TYR A 246 14.47 -1.78 16.25
N ALA A 247 14.46 -2.79 17.11
CA ALA A 247 15.13 -2.70 18.39
C ALA A 247 16.67 -2.54 18.20
N PRO A 248 17.37 -1.84 19.11
CA PRO A 248 18.82 -1.65 19.03
C PRO A 248 19.67 -2.92 18.97
N ASP A 249 19.18 -4.07 19.44
CA ASP A 249 19.88 -5.35 19.36
C ASP A 249 19.60 -6.13 18.07
N VAL A 250 18.40 -5.98 17.51
CA VAL A 250 18.02 -6.54 16.21
C VAL A 250 18.76 -5.82 15.08
N TYR A 251 18.84 -4.48 15.15
CA TYR A 251 19.52 -3.69 14.13
C TYR A 251 20.42 -2.60 14.72
N PRO A 252 21.59 -2.96 15.27
CA PRO A 252 22.51 -2.00 15.90
C PRO A 252 22.95 -0.88 14.97
N ALA A 253 23.01 -1.11 13.65
CA ALA A 253 23.41 -0.10 12.67
C ALA A 253 22.34 1.00 12.46
N GLY A 254 21.09 0.75 12.85
CA GLY A 254 20.01 1.74 12.84
C GLY A 254 20.04 2.70 14.03
N TRP A 255 20.95 2.46 14.98
CA TRP A 255 21.04 3.20 16.23
C TRP A 255 22.45 3.68 16.51
N LYS A 256 22.55 4.84 17.16
CA LYS A 256 23.78 5.34 17.75
C LYS A 256 23.60 5.34 19.26
N GLN A 257 24.42 4.60 19.98
CA GLN A 257 24.43 4.64 21.44
C GLN A 257 24.92 6.03 21.88
N ALA A 258 24.15 6.67 22.77
CA ALA A 258 24.45 7.99 23.33
C ALA A 258 25.29 7.90 24.60
#